data_AF-A0A2M8N916-F1
#
_entry.id   AF-A0A2M8N916-F1
#
_cell.length_a   1.000
_cell.length_b   1.000
_cell.length_c   1.000
_cell.angle_alpha   90.00
_cell.angle_beta   90.00
_cell.angle_gamma   90.00
#
_symmetry.space_group_name_H-M   'P 1'
#
loop_
_entity.id
_entity.type
_entity.pdbx_description
1 polymer ?
#
loop_
_entity_poly.entity_id
_entity_poly.type
_entity_poly.pdbx_seq_one_letter_code
_entity_poly.pdbx_strand_id
1 'polypeptide(L)'
;MKRFMIFALFAIILMLTACNRGRVEGVERNPNGGVDVTVSITEAEVTGWIADVLTVSGNPLLRDPQVDLQNGQIVVTGEHERRDGSGQRVGGSLIFTLSVVDGALLAQVVDVQIEGITLDDPAISTINQQLVNRLQRRADPDNRAINFVSITITNDEIRTVINARRVNQ
;
A
#
# COMPACT_ATOMS: atom_id res chain seq x y z
N MET A 1 39.56 -9.87 5.54
CA MET A 1 38.69 -9.19 4.55
C MET A 1 37.22 -9.66 4.58
N LYS A 2 36.89 -10.95 4.80
CA LYS A 2 35.48 -11.44 4.93
C LYS A 2 34.71 -10.90 6.15
N ARG A 3 35.39 -10.58 7.26
CA ARG A 3 34.74 -10.08 8.50
C ARG A 3 34.29 -8.61 8.40
N PHE A 4 34.98 -7.79 7.61
CA PHE A 4 34.59 -6.39 7.36
C PHE A 4 33.34 -6.27 6.47
N MET A 5 33.13 -7.24 5.57
CA MET A 5 31.97 -7.26 4.67
C MET A 5 30.65 -7.57 5.39
N ILE A 6 30.70 -8.30 6.51
CA ILE A 6 29.52 -8.59 7.34
C ILE A 6 29.11 -7.35 8.16
N PHE A 7 30.08 -6.59 8.68
CA PHE A 7 29.80 -5.34 9.40
C PHE A 7 29.23 -4.24 8.49
N ALA A 8 29.70 -4.15 7.25
CA ALA A 8 29.15 -3.21 6.27
C ALA A 8 27.69 -3.55 5.88
N LEU A 9 27.34 -4.84 5.81
CA LEU A 9 25.96 -5.28 5.54
C LEU A 9 25.02 -5.02 6.72
N PHE A 10 25.51 -5.21 7.96
CA PHE A 10 24.74 -4.93 9.18
C PHE A 10 24.50 -3.43 9.41
N ALA A 11 25.47 -2.58 9.03
CA ALA A 11 25.34 -1.13 9.12
C ALA A 11 24.27 -0.57 8.16
N ILE A 12 24.07 -1.18 7.00
CA ILE A 12 23.01 -0.81 6.06
C ILE A 12 21.62 -1.19 6.60
N ILE A 13 21.51 -2.32 7.30
CA ILE A 13 20.24 -2.75 7.94
C ILE A 13 19.85 -1.76 9.06
N LEU A 14 20.81 -1.28 9.85
CA LEU A 14 20.57 -0.33 10.94
C LEU A 14 20.23 1.09 10.45
N MET A 15 20.72 1.51 9.26
CA MET A 15 20.33 2.80 8.68
C MET A 15 18.91 2.79 8.08
N LEU A 16 18.39 1.61 7.70
CA LEU A 16 17.01 1.46 7.20
C LEU A 16 15.96 1.50 8.32
N THR A 17 16.31 1.21 9.58
CA THR A 17 15.38 1.22 10.72
C THR A 17 15.13 2.61 11.31
N ALA A 18 15.91 3.63 10.92
CA ALA A 18 15.84 4.98 11.51
C ALA A 18 14.94 5.96 10.72
N CYS A 19 14.54 5.62 9.50
CA CYS A 19 13.46 6.32 8.81
C CYS A 19 12.17 5.55 9.08
N ASN A 20 11.34 6.09 9.97
CA ASN A 20 10.07 5.58 10.48
C ASN A 20 9.04 5.22 9.37
N ARG A 21 9.35 4.21 8.57
CA ARG A 21 8.61 3.77 7.38
C ARG A 21 8.81 2.25 7.32
N GLY A 22 7.79 1.50 7.77
CA GLY A 22 7.55 0.05 7.85
C GLY A 22 8.71 -0.94 8.06
N ARG A 23 8.36 -2.14 8.53
CA ARG A 23 9.33 -3.11 9.07
C ARG A 23 9.79 -4.09 7.99
N VAL A 24 11.10 -4.15 7.74
CA VAL A 24 11.69 -5.26 6.98
C VAL A 24 11.74 -6.47 7.91
N GLU A 25 11.00 -7.51 7.57
CA GLU A 25 10.86 -8.69 8.43
C GLU A 25 11.80 -9.83 8.04
N GLY A 26 12.21 -9.87 6.78
CA GLY A 26 13.02 -10.96 6.25
C GLY A 26 13.76 -10.56 4.99
N VAL A 27 14.95 -11.14 4.85
CA VAL A 27 15.80 -10.99 3.66
C VAL A 27 16.34 -12.38 3.33
N GLU A 28 15.82 -12.97 2.27
CA GLU A 28 16.18 -14.32 1.85
C GLU A 28 16.85 -14.30 0.47
N ARG A 29 17.81 -15.21 0.25
CA ARG A 29 18.41 -15.35 -1.08
C ARG A 29 17.48 -16.19 -1.95
N ASN A 30 17.08 -15.63 -3.08
CA ASN A 30 16.27 -16.35 -4.04
C ASN A 30 17.13 -17.38 -4.79
N PRO A 31 16.74 -18.67 -4.87
CA PRO A 31 17.47 -19.71 -5.59
C PRO A 31 17.71 -19.40 -7.08
N ASN A 32 16.83 -18.60 -7.68
CA ASN A 32 16.88 -18.19 -9.10
C ASN A 32 17.67 -16.89 -9.32
N GLY A 33 18.41 -16.44 -8.30
CA GLY A 33 19.14 -15.17 -8.29
C GLY A 33 18.31 -14.01 -7.74
N GLY A 34 18.98 -13.08 -7.05
CA GLY A 34 18.36 -11.94 -6.37
C GLY A 34 18.16 -12.16 -4.86
N VAL A 35 17.45 -11.22 -4.25
CA VAL A 35 17.12 -11.20 -2.82
C VAL A 35 15.64 -10.94 -2.66
N ASP A 36 14.94 -11.83 -1.98
CA ASP A 36 13.55 -11.65 -1.59
C ASP A 36 13.51 -10.88 -0.26
N VAL A 37 12.79 -9.77 -0.25
CA VAL A 37 12.64 -8.90 0.92
C VAL A 37 11.17 -8.89 1.32
N THR A 38 10.90 -9.22 2.57
CA THR A 38 9.55 -9.13 3.14
C THR A 38 9.40 -7.80 3.88
N VAL A 39 8.41 -7.03 3.47
CA VAL A 39 8.06 -5.73 4.07
C VAL A 39 6.65 -5.82 4.65
N SER A 40 6.49 -5.42 5.91
CA SER A 40 5.18 -5.22 6.52
C SER A 40 4.84 -3.74 6.67
N ILE A 41 3.56 -3.44 6.45
CA ILE A 41 2.96 -2.12 6.55
C ILE A 41 1.78 -2.25 7.50
N THR A 42 1.76 -1.42 8.54
CA THR A 42 0.72 -1.44 9.57
C THR A 42 -0.56 -0.76 9.11
N GLU A 43 -1.70 -1.11 9.73
CA GLU A 43 -2.97 -0.41 9.48
C GLU A 43 -2.83 1.12 9.64
N ALA A 44 -2.16 1.59 10.69
CA ALA A 44 -1.96 3.03 10.92
C ALA A 44 -1.24 3.73 9.76
N GLU A 45 -0.27 3.07 9.13
CA GLU A 45 0.41 3.60 7.94
C GLU A 45 -0.53 3.64 6.73
N VAL A 46 -1.35 2.60 6.55
CA VAL A 46 -2.36 2.53 5.47
C VAL A 46 -3.42 3.61 5.65
N THR A 47 -3.90 3.85 6.87
CA THR A 47 -4.84 4.93 7.21
C THR A 47 -4.33 6.28 6.75
N GLY A 48 -3.06 6.60 7.04
CA GLY A 48 -2.45 7.85 6.59
C GLY A 48 -2.42 7.99 5.06
N TRP A 49 -2.14 6.90 4.35
CA TRP A 49 -2.13 6.94 2.88
C TRP A 49 -3.52 7.05 2.27
N ILE A 50 -4.51 6.35 2.83
CA ILE A 50 -5.88 6.39 2.34
C ILE A 50 -6.48 7.78 2.58
N ALA A 51 -6.23 8.40 3.73
CA ALA A 51 -6.64 9.79 3.99
C ALA A 51 -6.03 10.76 2.96
N ASP A 52 -4.74 10.61 2.63
CA ASP A 52 -4.09 11.43 1.61
C ASP A 52 -4.70 11.22 0.21
N VAL A 53 -4.96 9.96 -0.17
CA VAL A 53 -5.49 9.61 -1.50
C VAL A 53 -6.92 10.13 -1.67
N LEU A 54 -7.73 10.05 -0.61
CA LEU A 54 -9.12 10.50 -0.66
C LEU A 54 -9.27 12.02 -0.70
N THR A 55 -8.23 12.80 -0.39
CA THR A 55 -8.29 14.27 -0.31
C THR A 55 -7.77 15.01 -1.55
N VAL A 56 -7.30 14.29 -2.58
CA VAL A 56 -6.59 14.88 -3.73
C VAL A 56 -7.44 15.86 -4.56
N SER A 57 -8.77 15.79 -4.53
CA SER A 57 -9.68 16.59 -5.36
C SER A 57 -10.28 17.83 -4.69
N GLY A 58 -9.89 18.20 -3.47
CA GLY A 58 -10.48 19.32 -2.72
C GLY A 58 -11.90 19.06 -2.20
N ASN A 59 -12.64 18.14 -2.81
CA ASN A 59 -13.82 17.49 -2.25
C ASN A 59 -13.54 15.99 -2.10
N PRO A 60 -13.31 15.49 -0.87
CA PRO A 60 -12.98 14.09 -0.66
C PRO A 60 -14.20 13.19 -0.82
N LEU A 61 -14.02 12.00 -1.40
CA LEU A 61 -15.10 11.01 -1.51
C LEU A 61 -15.60 10.55 -0.13
N LEU A 62 -14.68 10.40 0.83
CA LEU A 62 -14.97 10.14 2.23
C LEU A 62 -14.18 11.11 3.10
N ARG A 63 -14.87 11.72 4.05
CA ARG A 63 -14.34 12.55 5.12
C ARG A 63 -14.06 11.68 6.34
N ASP A 64 -13.02 12.03 7.07
CA ASP A 64 -12.58 11.37 8.30
C ASP A 64 -12.46 9.84 8.18
N PRO A 65 -11.77 9.33 7.12
CA PRO A 65 -11.75 7.91 6.81
C PRO A 65 -11.10 7.10 7.94
N GLN A 66 -11.79 6.03 8.33
CA GLN A 66 -11.26 4.96 9.18
C GLN A 66 -10.94 3.76 8.30
N VAL A 67 -9.78 3.16 8.51
CA VAL A 67 -9.34 1.98 7.79
C VAL A 67 -9.33 0.81 8.76
N ASP A 68 -9.87 -0.31 8.29
CA ASP A 68 -9.89 -1.60 8.98
C ASP A 68 -9.30 -2.65 8.03
N LEU A 69 -8.14 -3.20 8.41
CA LEU A 69 -7.54 -4.31 7.68
C LEU A 69 -8.25 -5.60 8.05
N GLN A 70 -8.71 -6.32 7.03
CA GLN A 70 -9.33 -7.62 7.19
C GLN A 70 -8.61 -8.61 6.28
N ASN A 71 -8.61 -9.89 6.66
CA ASN A 71 -7.94 -10.91 5.86
C ASN A 71 -8.37 -10.86 4.37
N GLY A 72 -7.44 -10.48 3.50
CA GLY A 72 -7.65 -10.33 2.05
C GLY A 72 -8.23 -8.99 1.56
N GLN A 73 -8.61 -8.06 2.43
CA GLN A 73 -9.24 -6.80 2.02
C GLN A 73 -8.96 -5.63 2.97
N ILE A 74 -9.13 -4.41 2.46
CA ILE A 74 -9.05 -3.17 3.23
C ILE A 74 -10.44 -2.55 3.22
N VAL A 75 -11.06 -2.40 4.38
CA VAL A 75 -12.34 -1.73 4.51
C VAL A 75 -12.10 -0.29 4.94
N VAL A 76 -12.61 0.65 4.17
CA VAL A 76 -12.54 2.07 4.47
C VAL A 76 -13.93 2.57 4.71
N THR A 77 -14.16 3.20 5.86
CA THR A 77 -15.44 3.82 6.21
C THR A 77 -15.24 5.30 6.49
N GLY A 78 -16.25 6.12 6.23
CA GLY A 78 -16.20 7.55 6.52
C GLY A 78 -17.51 8.23 6.22
N GLU A 79 -17.50 9.56 6.15
CA GLU A 79 -18.68 10.36 5.84
C GLU A 79 -18.62 10.95 4.44
N HIS A 80 -19.75 11.04 3.73
CA HIS A 80 -19.88 11.80 2.49
C HIS A 80 -21.08 12.74 2.56
N GLU A 81 -21.09 13.77 1.71
CA GLU A 81 -22.24 14.67 1.59
C GLU A 81 -23.36 13.99 0.78
N ARG A 82 -24.60 14.08 1.28
CA ARG A 82 -25.77 13.63 0.55
C ARG A 82 -25.94 14.41 -0.74
N ARG A 83 -26.39 13.71 -1.78
CA ARG A 83 -26.58 14.32 -3.11
C ARG A 83 -27.90 15.10 -3.23
N ASP A 84 -28.74 15.06 -2.21
CA ASP A 84 -30.02 15.80 -2.15
C ASP A 84 -29.84 17.33 -1.98
N GLY A 85 -28.60 17.82 -1.90
CA GLY A 85 -28.30 19.25 -1.76
C GLY A 85 -28.54 19.81 -0.37
N SER A 86 -28.90 18.96 0.60
CA SER A 86 -29.10 19.37 2.00
C SER A 86 -27.79 19.73 2.72
N GLY A 87 -26.65 19.30 2.18
CA GLY A 87 -25.36 19.37 2.86
C GLY A 87 -25.23 18.42 4.05
N GLN A 88 -26.22 17.55 4.28
CA GLN A 88 -26.17 16.52 5.31
C GLN A 88 -25.04 15.54 5.03
N ARG A 89 -24.33 15.11 6.08
CA ARG A 89 -23.34 14.04 6.00
C ARG A 89 -23.94 12.70 6.38
N VAL A 90 -23.58 11.67 5.64
CA VAL A 90 -24.01 10.28 5.88
C VAL A 90 -22.83 9.33 5.73
N GLY A 91 -22.92 8.17 6.36
CA GLY A 91 -21.89 7.14 6.26
C GLY A 91 -21.74 6.59 4.85
N GLY A 92 -20.52 6.25 4.49
CA GLY A 92 -20.21 5.49 3.29
C GLY A 92 -18.98 4.61 3.48
N SER A 93 -18.75 3.70 2.52
CA SER A 93 -17.61 2.78 2.57
C SER A 93 -17.03 2.46 1.19
N LEU A 94 -15.78 2.01 1.21
CA LEU A 94 -15.03 1.47 0.08
C LEU A 94 -14.33 0.19 0.55
N ILE A 95 -14.38 -0.87 -0.26
CA ILE A 95 -13.60 -2.09 -0.01
C ILE A 95 -12.53 -2.23 -1.08
N PHE A 96 -11.27 -2.35 -0.67
CA PHE A 96 -10.15 -2.58 -1.58
C PHE A 96 -9.62 -4.00 -1.46
N THR A 97 -9.16 -4.53 -2.59
CA THR A 97 -8.30 -5.72 -2.63
C THR A 97 -6.96 -5.34 -3.22
N LEU A 98 -5.91 -6.06 -2.79
CA LEU A 98 -4.58 -5.95 -3.34
C LEU A 98 -4.16 -7.28 -3.95
N SER A 99 -3.52 -7.24 -5.11
CA SER A 99 -3.00 -8.42 -5.79
C SER A 99 -1.71 -8.11 -6.53
N VAL A 100 -0.98 -9.15 -6.93
CA VAL A 100 0.20 -9.05 -7.79
C VAL A 100 -0.12 -9.70 -9.12
N VAL A 101 0.06 -8.96 -10.21
CA VAL A 101 -0.14 -9.43 -11.58
C VAL A 101 1.10 -9.06 -12.38
N ASP A 102 1.72 -10.05 -13.04
CA ASP A 102 2.93 -9.87 -13.85
C ASP A 102 4.07 -9.13 -13.14
N GLY A 103 4.24 -9.38 -11.83
CA GLY A 103 5.28 -8.74 -11.00
C GLY A 103 4.96 -7.30 -10.58
N ALA A 104 3.79 -6.78 -10.93
CA ALA A 104 3.31 -5.46 -10.54
C ALA A 104 2.19 -5.56 -9.51
N LEU A 105 2.15 -4.59 -8.59
CA LEU A 105 1.08 -4.45 -7.62
C LEU A 105 -0.17 -3.85 -8.29
N LEU A 106 -1.34 -4.44 -7.99
CA LEU A 106 -2.65 -3.95 -8.36
C LEU A 106 -3.46 -3.68 -7.09
N ALA A 107 -4.08 -2.50 -7.01
CA ALA A 107 -5.08 -2.16 -6.00
C ALA A 107 -6.41 -1.88 -6.70
N GLN A 108 -7.49 -2.44 -6.17
CA GLN A 108 -8.80 -2.31 -6.79
C GLN A 108 -9.88 -2.15 -5.72
N VAL A 109 -10.68 -1.08 -5.82
CA VAL A 109 -11.98 -1.00 -5.17
C VAL A 109 -12.90 -2.07 -5.78
N VAL A 110 -13.43 -2.94 -4.93
CA VAL A 110 -14.35 -4.02 -5.32
C VAL A 110 -15.78 -3.79 -4.83
N ASP A 111 -15.97 -2.90 -3.85
CA ASP A 111 -17.29 -2.46 -3.37
C ASP A 111 -17.25 -0.97 -3.03
N VAL A 112 -18.34 -0.26 -3.31
CA VAL A 112 -18.52 1.15 -2.97
C VAL A 112 -19.94 1.40 -2.47
N GLN A 113 -20.05 2.00 -1.30
CA GLN A 113 -21.31 2.41 -0.68
C GLN A 113 -21.28 3.91 -0.44
N ILE A 114 -21.32 4.67 -1.52
CA ILE A 114 -21.34 6.13 -1.52
C ILE A 114 -22.41 6.58 -2.50
N GLU A 115 -23.29 7.51 -2.10
CA GLU A 115 -24.42 7.93 -2.90
C GLU A 115 -23.97 8.52 -4.24
N GLY A 116 -24.37 7.88 -5.35
CA GLY A 116 -24.09 8.36 -6.70
C GLY A 116 -22.67 8.09 -7.21
N ILE A 117 -21.86 7.31 -6.48
CA ILE A 117 -20.57 6.78 -6.94
C ILE A 117 -20.73 5.30 -7.29
N THR A 118 -20.09 4.89 -8.37
CA THR A 118 -20.06 3.49 -8.82
C THR A 118 -18.62 3.05 -9.03
N LEU A 119 -18.37 1.76 -9.19
CA LEU A 119 -17.01 1.23 -9.43
C LEU A 119 -16.36 1.78 -10.71
N ASP A 120 -17.17 2.20 -11.68
CA ASP A 120 -16.71 2.78 -12.96
C ASP A 120 -16.45 4.30 -12.87
N ASP A 121 -16.65 4.91 -11.70
CA ASP A 121 -16.42 6.34 -11.52
C ASP A 121 -14.92 6.67 -11.71
N PRO A 122 -14.56 7.73 -12.47
CA PRO A 122 -13.16 8.14 -12.66
C PRO A 122 -12.39 8.39 -11.36
N ALA A 123 -13.07 8.80 -10.29
CA ALA A 123 -12.47 8.96 -8.97
C ALA A 123 -11.98 7.62 -8.40
N ILE A 124 -12.73 6.53 -8.61
CA ILE A 124 -12.32 5.18 -8.17
C ILE A 124 -11.06 4.73 -8.90
N SER A 125 -10.99 4.90 -10.22
CA SER A 125 -9.77 4.60 -10.98
C SER A 125 -8.57 5.43 -10.49
N THR A 126 -8.79 6.70 -10.16
CA THR A 126 -7.75 7.59 -9.64
C THR A 126 -7.24 7.09 -8.28
N ILE A 127 -8.14 6.71 -7.38
CA ILE A 127 -7.79 6.18 -6.05
C ILE A 127 -7.01 4.88 -6.18
N ASN A 128 -7.46 3.94 -7.04
CA ASN A 128 -6.76 2.68 -7.30
C ASN A 128 -5.30 2.92 -7.70
N GLN A 129 -5.08 3.83 -8.66
CA GLN A 129 -3.74 4.17 -9.13
C GLN A 129 -2.89 4.84 -8.05
N GLN A 130 -3.48 5.76 -7.27
CA GLN A 130 -2.73 6.46 -6.23
C GLN A 130 -2.33 5.54 -5.07
N LEU A 131 -3.20 4.60 -4.68
CA LEU A 131 -2.89 3.60 -3.66
C LEU A 131 -1.75 2.69 -4.12
N VAL A 132 -1.80 2.19 -5.36
CA VAL A 132 -0.69 1.43 -5.96
C VAL A 132 0.60 2.24 -5.94
N ASN A 133 0.57 3.51 -6.37
CA ASN A 133 1.76 4.35 -6.40
C ASN A 133 2.36 4.59 -5.00
N ARG A 134 1.53 4.69 -3.96
CA ARG A 134 1.98 4.82 -2.56
C ARG A 134 2.65 3.52 -2.09
N LEU A 135 2.01 2.38 -2.31
CA LEU A 135 2.55 1.07 -1.96
C LEU A 135 3.86 0.75 -2.72
N GLN A 136 3.91 1.08 -4.01
CA GLN A 136 5.11 0.90 -4.84
C GLN A 136 6.26 1.78 -4.36
N ARG A 137 6.05 3.08 -4.15
CA ARG A 137 7.11 3.96 -3.61
C ARG A 137 7.57 3.54 -2.22
N ARG A 138 6.69 2.90 -1.44
CA ARG A 138 7.05 2.37 -0.13
C ARG A 138 7.97 1.16 -0.25
N ALA A 139 7.64 0.23 -1.14
CA ALA A 139 8.41 -0.99 -1.38
C ALA A 139 9.71 -0.74 -2.16
N ASP A 140 9.71 0.24 -3.06
CA ASP A 140 10.85 0.66 -3.88
C ASP A 140 11.07 2.17 -3.84
N PRO A 141 11.58 2.72 -2.72
CA PRO A 141 11.79 4.16 -2.59
C PRO A 141 12.80 4.73 -3.59
N ASP A 142 13.71 3.89 -4.09
CA ASP A 142 14.80 4.29 -4.99
C ASP A 142 14.54 3.91 -6.46
N ASN A 143 13.31 3.43 -6.77
CA ASN A 143 12.91 3.02 -8.12
C ASN A 143 13.91 2.06 -8.79
N ARG A 144 14.35 1.05 -8.03
CA ARG A 144 15.35 0.05 -8.43
C ARG A 144 14.79 -1.06 -9.33
N ALA A 145 13.56 -0.90 -9.84
CA ALA A 145 12.86 -1.87 -10.66
C ALA A 145 12.74 -3.23 -9.95
N ILE A 146 12.10 -3.22 -8.78
CA ILE A 146 11.76 -4.44 -8.04
C ILE A 146 10.58 -5.18 -8.70
N ASN A 147 10.53 -6.50 -8.52
CA ASN A 147 9.36 -7.30 -8.86
C ASN A 147 8.60 -7.65 -7.59
N PHE A 148 7.29 -7.40 -7.57
CA PHE A 148 6.42 -7.91 -6.52
C PHE A 148 6.24 -9.42 -6.73
N VAL A 149 6.43 -10.21 -5.67
CA VAL A 149 6.27 -11.67 -5.70
C VAL A 149 4.92 -12.05 -5.12
N SER A 150 4.56 -11.46 -3.99
CA SER A 150 3.28 -11.69 -3.33
C SER A 150 2.88 -10.50 -2.48
N ILE A 151 1.57 -10.40 -2.23
CA ILE A 151 0.99 -9.52 -1.24
C ILE A 151 -0.10 -10.25 -0.47
N THR A 152 -0.12 -10.05 0.85
CA THR A 152 -1.10 -10.62 1.76
C THR A 152 -1.59 -9.53 2.69
N ILE A 153 -2.91 -9.43 2.85
CA ILE A 153 -3.53 -8.54 3.85
C ILE A 153 -4.00 -9.43 4.99
N THR A 154 -3.56 -9.13 6.21
CA THR A 154 -4.04 -9.76 7.44
C THR A 154 -4.95 -8.77 8.19
N ASN A 155 -5.34 -9.10 9.41
CA ASN A 155 -6.13 -8.18 10.24
C ASN A 155 -5.29 -7.02 10.81
N ASP A 156 -3.96 -7.10 10.77
CA ASP A 156 -3.09 -6.10 11.43
C ASP A 156 -2.12 -5.43 10.45
N GLU A 157 -1.78 -6.10 9.34
CA GLU A 157 -0.74 -5.64 8.43
C GLU A 157 -0.97 -6.07 6.98
N ILE A 158 -0.35 -5.32 6.08
CA ILE A 158 -0.13 -5.70 4.70
C ILE A 158 1.31 -6.19 4.58
N ARG A 159 1.48 -7.46 4.22
CA ARG A 159 2.77 -8.10 3.99
C ARG A 159 3.03 -8.22 2.51
N THR A 160 4.16 -7.71 2.07
CA THR A 160 4.58 -7.77 0.67
C THR A 160 5.94 -8.45 0.57
N VAL A 161 6.09 -9.35 -0.40
CA VAL A 161 7.38 -9.93 -0.77
C VAL A 161 7.82 -9.33 -2.10
N ILE A 162 9.04 -8.80 -2.14
CA ILE A 162 9.62 -8.19 -3.33
C ILE A 162 10.93 -8.88 -3.67
N ASN A 163 11.16 -9.18 -4.95
CA ASN A 163 12.43 -9.70 -5.45
C ASN A 163 13.27 -8.52 -5.97
N ALA A 164 14.33 -8.21 -5.24
CA ALA A 164 15.35 -7.26 -5.66
C ALA A 164 16.45 -8.02 -6.40
N ARG A 165 16.56 -7.80 -7.73
CA ARG A 165 17.71 -8.25 -8.51
C ARG A 165 18.67 -7.08 -8.66
N ARG A 166 19.97 -7.36 -8.50
CA ARG A 166 20.98 -6.41 -8.99
C ARG A 166 20.82 -6.34 -10.51
N VAL A 167 20.34 -5.21 -11.01
CA VAL A 167 20.54 -4.86 -12.42
C VAL A 167 22.03 -4.63 -12.54
N ASN A 168 22.75 -5.56 -13.17
CA ASN A 168 24.16 -5.33 -13.51
C ASN A 168 24.16 -4.14 -14.48
N GLN A 169 24.64 -2.99 -14.01
CA GLN A 169 25.14 -1.93 -14.89
C GLN A 169 26.46 -2.38 -15.50
#